data_AF-A0A9Y3VVE2-F1
#
_entry.id   AF-A0A9Y3VVE2-F1
#
_cell.length_a   1.000
_cell.length_b   1.000
_cell.length_c   1.000
_cell.angle_alpha   90.00
_cell.angle_beta   90.00
_cell.angle_gamma   90.00
#
_symmetry.space_group_name_H-M   'P 1'
#
loop_
_entity.id
_entity.type
_entity.pdbx_description
1 polymer ?
#
loop_
_entity_poly.entity_id
_entity_poly.type
_entity_poly.pdbx_seq_one_letter_code
_entity_poly.pdbx_strand_id
1 'polypeptide(L)'
;MTQLDSVIKPKTKRSKRFLESRAPKLTEDVKSAMIMKGGNTSQTITQALKDIYSLKKPNAVLYKKKNITRPFEDSTSLEFFSKKTDCSLFLFGSHNKKRPNNFIFGRLFDFHVLDMIELGIEKYVSLSEIKVTVSVMLCLARESF
;
A
#
# COMPACT_ATOMS: atom_id res chain seq x y z
N MET A 1 36.49 -9.19 -2.85
CA MET A 1 35.32 -9.38 -1.97
C MET A 1 35.08 -8.05 -1.27
N THR A 2 34.24 -7.21 -1.84
CA THR A 2 33.85 -5.92 -1.24
C THR A 2 33.14 -6.19 0.08
N GLN A 3 33.59 -5.55 1.15
CA GLN A 3 32.99 -5.68 2.47
C GLN A 3 31.50 -5.35 2.36
N LEU A 4 30.64 -6.33 2.64
CA LEU A 4 29.23 -6.09 2.87
C LEU A 4 29.14 -5.19 4.10
N ASP A 5 28.56 -4.00 3.95
CA ASP A 5 28.35 -3.03 5.02
C ASP A 5 27.94 -3.75 6.31
N SER A 6 28.68 -3.50 7.39
CA SER A 6 28.59 -4.27 8.63
C SER A 6 27.13 -4.41 9.05
N VAL A 7 26.60 -5.64 9.01
CA VAL A 7 25.28 -5.95 9.56
C VAL A 7 25.28 -5.49 11.01
N ILE A 8 24.61 -4.37 11.29
CA ILE A 8 24.60 -3.73 12.61
C ILE A 8 23.99 -4.73 13.58
N LYS A 9 24.83 -5.35 14.41
CA LYS A 9 24.37 -6.34 15.38
C LYS A 9 23.39 -5.64 16.34
N PRO A 10 22.14 -6.12 16.43
CA PRO A 10 21.14 -5.49 17.27
C PRO A 10 21.56 -5.57 18.74
N LYS A 11 21.56 -4.43 19.42
CA LYS A 11 21.92 -4.35 20.85
C LYS A 11 20.85 -4.98 21.76
N THR A 12 19.59 -5.06 21.32
CA THR A 12 18.48 -5.58 22.13
C THR A 12 17.80 -6.78 21.47
N LYS A 13 17.24 -7.69 22.28
CA LYS A 13 16.46 -8.84 21.79
C LYS A 13 15.25 -8.41 20.95
N ARG A 14 14.61 -7.28 21.27
CA ARG A 14 13.48 -6.73 20.51
C ARG A 14 13.90 -6.30 19.11
N SER A 15 15.01 -5.56 18.99
CA SER A 15 15.55 -5.15 17.69
C SER A 15 15.99 -6.36 16.85
N LYS A 16 16.54 -7.39 17.49
CA LYS A 16 16.88 -8.66 16.81
C LYS A 16 15.65 -9.31 16.18
N ARG A 17 14.57 -9.51 16.96
CA ARG A 17 13.31 -10.06 16.46
C ARG A 17 12.70 -9.23 15.32
N PHE A 18 12.81 -7.91 15.40
CA PHE A 18 12.32 -7.00 14.35
C PHE A 18 13.11 -7.11 13.03
N LEU A 19 14.45 -7.26 13.11
CA LEU A 19 15.26 -7.49 11.91
C LEU A 19 15.02 -8.88 11.33
N GLU A 20 14.90 -9.90 12.18
CA GLU A 20 14.59 -11.28 11.76
C GLU A 20 13.20 -11.39 11.12
N SER A 21 12.20 -10.66 11.62
CA SER A 21 10.85 -10.69 11.03
C SER A 21 10.81 -10.11 9.62
N ARG A 22 11.70 -9.17 9.30
CA ARG A 22 11.81 -8.48 8.00
C ARG A 22 12.84 -9.11 7.07
N ALA A 23 13.60 -10.08 7.54
CA ALA A 23 14.55 -10.79 6.70
C ALA A 23 13.79 -11.61 5.65
N PRO A 24 14.38 -11.84 4.46
CA PRO A 24 13.78 -12.69 3.43
C PRO A 24 13.56 -14.10 3.96
N LYS A 25 12.41 -14.70 3.59
CA LYS A 25 11.99 -16.04 4.05
C LYS A 25 11.76 -16.95 2.85
N LEU A 26 11.89 -18.26 3.05
CA LEU A 26 11.56 -19.23 2.00
C LEU A 26 10.06 -19.24 1.70
N THR A 27 9.25 -19.22 2.77
CA THR A 27 7.80 -19.07 2.70
C THR A 27 7.44 -17.66 3.14
N GLU A 28 6.89 -16.89 2.20
CA GLU A 28 6.56 -15.48 2.40
C GLU A 28 5.32 -15.29 3.29
N ASP A 29 5.31 -14.19 4.05
CA ASP A 29 4.15 -13.77 4.82
C ASP A 29 3.09 -13.09 3.93
N VAL A 30 1.93 -12.79 4.51
CA VAL A 30 0.88 -12.04 3.80
C VAL A 30 1.38 -10.64 3.47
N LYS A 31 1.24 -10.26 2.19
CA LYS A 31 1.63 -8.94 1.70
C LYS A 31 0.81 -7.81 2.34
N SER A 32 1.51 -6.97 3.10
CA SER A 32 0.98 -5.75 3.71
C SER A 32 0.87 -4.60 2.69
N ALA A 33 -0.22 -3.85 2.78
CA ALA A 33 -0.50 -2.73 1.88
C ALA A 33 -0.38 -1.37 2.59
N MET A 34 0.41 -0.45 2.05
CA MET A 34 0.41 0.94 2.47
C MET A 34 -0.62 1.73 1.65
N ILE A 35 -1.43 2.55 2.33
CA ILE A 35 -2.46 3.35 1.70
C ILE A 35 -2.15 4.82 1.98
N MET A 36 -1.91 5.57 0.91
CA MET A 36 -1.42 6.95 0.97
C MET A 36 -2.36 7.90 0.26
N LYS A 37 -2.54 9.06 0.88
CA LYS A 37 -3.33 10.16 0.34
C LYS A 37 -2.42 11.16 -0.36
N GLY A 38 -2.68 11.46 -1.63
CA GLY A 38 -1.97 12.50 -2.36
C GLY A 38 -2.26 13.91 -1.86
N GLY A 39 -1.59 14.91 -2.45
CA GLY A 39 -1.82 16.33 -2.14
C GLY A 39 -3.26 16.76 -2.43
N ASN A 40 -3.74 16.46 -3.63
CA ASN A 40 -5.10 16.75 -4.08
C ASN A 40 -5.90 15.45 -4.17
N THR A 41 -7.06 15.42 -3.51
CA THR A 41 -7.95 14.25 -3.45
C THR A 41 -9.39 14.68 -3.29
N SER A 42 -10.32 14.01 -3.96
CA SER A 42 -11.75 14.18 -3.76
C SER A 42 -12.24 13.47 -2.47
N GLN A 43 -13.47 13.78 -2.07
CA GLN A 43 -14.15 13.06 -0.99
C GLN A 43 -14.38 11.59 -1.36
N THR A 44 -14.76 11.33 -2.62
CA THR A 44 -14.93 9.99 -3.20
C THR A 44 -13.68 9.13 -3.03
N ILE A 45 -12.50 9.64 -3.42
CA ILE A 45 -11.22 8.93 -3.21
C ILE A 45 -10.98 8.67 -1.73
N THR A 46 -11.24 9.67 -0.87
CA THR A 46 -10.98 9.54 0.56
C THR A 46 -11.85 8.47 1.20
N GLN A 47 -13.10 8.33 0.77
CA GLN A 47 -14.01 7.27 1.22
C GLN A 47 -13.58 5.91 0.65
N ALA A 48 -13.31 5.83 -0.65
CA ALA A 48 -12.85 4.60 -1.30
C ALA A 48 -11.55 4.04 -0.67
N LEU A 49 -10.58 4.91 -0.32
CA LEU A 49 -9.37 4.49 0.40
C LEU A 49 -9.66 3.90 1.78
N LYS A 50 -10.66 4.46 2.51
CA LYS A 50 -11.07 3.94 3.82
C LYS A 50 -11.79 2.60 3.71
N ASP A 51 -12.59 2.42 2.66
CA ASP A 51 -13.29 1.18 2.40
C ASP A 51 -12.28 0.06 2.05
N ILE A 52 -11.34 0.33 1.14
CA ILE A 52 -10.26 -0.60 0.80
C ILE A 52 -9.40 -0.93 2.02
N TYR A 53 -9.08 0.08 2.84
CA TYR A 53 -8.38 -0.14 4.12
C TYR A 53 -9.14 -1.10 5.02
N SER A 54 -10.46 -0.95 5.14
CA SER A 54 -11.31 -1.77 6.00
C SER A 54 -11.36 -3.23 5.52
N LEU A 55 -11.37 -3.45 4.21
CA LEU A 55 -11.33 -4.79 3.60
C LEU A 55 -9.97 -5.48 3.76
N LYS A 56 -8.86 -4.73 3.83
CA LYS A 56 -7.51 -5.29 3.89
C LYS A 56 -6.97 -5.45 5.33
N LYS A 57 -7.70 -5.01 6.36
CA LYS A 57 -7.32 -5.22 7.76
C LYS A 57 -7.16 -6.72 8.07
N PRO A 58 -6.16 -7.12 8.87
CA PRO A 58 -5.19 -6.29 9.60
C PRO A 58 -3.94 -5.88 8.80
N ASN A 59 -3.75 -6.38 7.57
CA ASN A 59 -2.52 -6.26 6.78
C ASN A 59 -2.49 -4.97 5.92
N ALA A 60 -2.93 -3.85 6.49
CA ALA A 60 -2.91 -2.55 5.83
C ALA A 60 -2.50 -1.43 6.78
N VAL A 61 -1.80 -0.44 6.26
CA VAL A 61 -1.37 0.77 6.98
C VAL A 61 -1.90 2.00 6.24
N LEU A 62 -2.75 2.78 6.90
CA LEU A 62 -3.32 4.01 6.34
C LEU A 62 -2.57 5.24 6.84
N TYR A 63 -1.98 6.01 5.91
CA TYR A 63 -1.35 7.29 6.22
C TYR A 63 -2.37 8.44 6.21
N LYS A 64 -2.48 9.15 7.33
CA LYS A 64 -3.38 10.30 7.48
C LYS A 64 -2.84 11.58 6.83
N LYS A 65 -1.51 11.75 6.82
CA LYS A 65 -0.85 12.94 6.25
C LYS A 65 -0.95 12.92 4.73
N LYS A 66 -1.26 14.07 4.13
CA LYS A 66 -1.19 14.26 2.68
C LYS A 66 0.27 14.25 2.23
N ASN A 67 0.57 13.46 1.21
CA ASN A 67 1.90 13.37 0.62
C ASN A 67 1.86 14.01 -0.76
N ILE A 68 2.67 15.04 -0.98
CA ILE A 68 2.80 15.74 -2.28
C ILE A 68 3.81 14.97 -3.14
N THR A 69 3.64 13.65 -3.23
CA THR A 69 4.51 12.75 -3.99
C THR A 69 3.80 12.37 -5.27
N ARG A 70 4.55 12.31 -6.37
CA ARG A 70 4.04 11.86 -7.66
C ARG A 70 4.73 10.55 -8.00
N PRO A 71 4.06 9.39 -7.81
CA PRO A 71 4.68 8.07 -7.92
C PRO A 71 5.44 7.82 -9.23
N PHE A 72 4.98 8.42 -10.33
CA PHE A 72 5.61 8.29 -11.64
C PHE A 72 6.78 9.24 -11.90
N GLU A 73 6.91 10.31 -11.13
CA GLU A 73 8.02 11.26 -11.26
C GLU A 73 9.14 10.92 -10.27
N ASP A 74 8.79 10.50 -9.06
CA ASP A 74 9.74 10.15 -8.01
C ASP A 74 9.21 8.99 -7.14
N SER A 75 9.92 7.86 -7.20
CA SER A 75 9.64 6.65 -6.41
C SER A 75 10.31 6.67 -5.04
N THR A 76 11.33 7.50 -4.81
CA THR A 76 12.20 7.42 -3.60
C THR A 76 11.42 7.57 -2.31
N SER A 77 10.42 8.45 -2.30
CA SER A 77 9.53 8.65 -1.16
C SER A 77 8.71 7.39 -0.84
N LEU A 78 8.23 6.67 -1.85
CA LEU A 78 7.48 5.43 -1.67
C LEU A 78 8.37 4.31 -1.13
N GLU A 79 9.59 4.19 -1.64
CA GLU A 79 10.58 3.23 -1.17
C GLU A 79 10.96 3.47 0.30
N PHE A 80 11.13 4.75 0.68
CA PHE A 80 11.37 5.13 2.07
C PHE A 80 10.23 4.72 3.00
N PHE A 81 8.98 4.97 2.61
CA PHE A 81 7.82 4.56 3.40
C PHE A 81 7.68 3.03 3.45
N SER A 82 7.89 2.35 2.33
CA SER A 82 7.90 0.88 2.23
C SER A 82 8.89 0.27 3.22
N LYS A 83 10.15 0.72 3.22
CA LYS A 83 11.18 0.24 4.14
C LYS A 83 10.85 0.53 5.60
N LYS A 84 10.17 1.65 5.87
CA LYS A 84 9.74 2.03 7.21
C LYS A 84 8.63 1.11 7.74
N THR A 85 7.58 0.86 6.96
CA THR A 85 6.41 0.08 7.41
C THR A 85 6.39 -1.37 6.97
N ASP A 86 7.39 -1.83 6.23
CA ASP A 86 7.49 -3.20 5.72
C ASP A 86 6.27 -3.57 4.85
N CYS A 87 5.95 -2.69 3.89
CA CYS A 87 4.79 -2.85 3.00
C CYS A 87 5.25 -3.11 1.58
N SER A 88 4.83 -4.23 1.01
CA SER A 88 5.16 -4.65 -0.36
C SER A 88 4.14 -4.18 -1.39
N LEU A 89 2.95 -3.76 -0.95
CA LEU A 89 1.93 -3.19 -1.81
C LEU A 89 1.70 -1.74 -1.43
N PHE A 90 1.41 -0.89 -2.41
CA PHE A 90 0.96 0.47 -2.15
C PHE A 90 -0.27 0.84 -2.97
N LEU A 91 -1.09 1.71 -2.37
CA LEU A 91 -2.22 2.35 -3.00
C LEU A 91 -2.12 3.84 -2.75
N PHE A 92 -2.10 4.63 -3.81
CA PHE A 92 -2.03 6.07 -3.76
C PHE A 92 -3.25 6.70 -4.43
N GLY A 93 -4.00 7.51 -3.69
CA GLY A 93 -5.16 8.24 -4.22
C GLY A 93 -4.81 9.67 -4.60
N SER A 94 -5.19 10.09 -5.81
CA SER A 94 -4.95 11.43 -6.34
C SER A 94 -6.08 11.93 -7.22
N HIS A 95 -6.29 13.25 -7.25
CA HIS A 95 -7.33 13.87 -8.06
C HIS A 95 -6.76 15.04 -8.86
N ASN A 96 -6.91 15.00 -10.18
CA ASN A 96 -6.49 16.09 -11.07
C ASN A 96 -7.49 16.27 -12.25
N LYS A 97 -7.51 17.43 -12.90
CA LYS A 97 -8.40 17.70 -14.04
C LYS A 97 -8.17 16.74 -15.22
N LYS A 98 -6.90 16.38 -15.48
CA LYS A 98 -6.52 15.40 -16.52
C LYS A 98 -6.83 13.94 -16.12
N ARG A 99 -6.82 13.64 -14.83
CA ARG A 99 -7.01 12.29 -14.27
C ARG A 99 -7.92 12.40 -13.03
N PRO A 100 -9.24 12.53 -13.23
CA PRO A 100 -10.19 12.63 -12.12
C PRO A 100 -10.23 11.29 -11.37
N ASN A 101 -10.44 11.37 -10.06
CA ASN A 101 -10.56 10.22 -9.15
C ASN A 101 -9.58 9.06 -9.42
N ASN A 102 -8.28 9.34 -9.47
CA ASN A 102 -7.25 8.38 -9.88
C ASN A 102 -6.67 7.60 -8.69
N PHE A 103 -6.60 6.28 -8.85
CA PHE A 103 -5.82 5.39 -8.00
C PHE A 103 -4.58 4.91 -8.72
N ILE A 104 -3.47 4.93 -7.99
CA ILE A 104 -2.22 4.32 -8.42
C ILE A 104 -2.00 3.12 -7.51
N PHE A 105 -2.06 1.92 -8.09
CA PHE A 105 -1.66 0.69 -7.42
C PHE A 105 -0.24 0.37 -7.84
N GLY A 106 0.54 -0.16 -6.92
CA GLY A 106 1.84 -0.69 -7.29
C GLY A 106 2.37 -1.71 -6.30
N ARG A 107 3.37 -2.45 -6.74
CA ARG A 107 4.06 -3.45 -5.94
C ARG A 107 5.52 -3.04 -5.80
N LEU A 108 6.08 -3.37 -4.65
CA LEU A 108 7.49 -3.24 -4.38
C LEU A 108 8.12 -4.62 -4.26
N PHE A 109 9.35 -4.73 -4.76
CA PHE A 109 10.23 -5.88 -4.59
C PHE A 109 11.55 -5.36 -4.02
N ASP A 110 12.01 -5.97 -2.92
CA ASP A 110 13.18 -5.49 -2.17
C ASP A 110 13.13 -3.98 -1.85
N PHE A 111 11.94 -3.51 -1.46
CA PHE A 111 11.63 -2.09 -1.19
C PHE A 111 11.80 -1.13 -2.38
N HIS A 112 12.03 -1.64 -3.58
CA HIS A 112 12.05 -0.89 -4.83
C HIS A 112 10.77 -1.08 -5.62
N VAL A 113 10.34 -0.05 -6.35
CA VAL A 113 9.11 -0.14 -7.15
C VAL A 113 9.30 -1.11 -8.31
N LEU A 114 8.46 -2.14 -8.37
CA LEU A 114 8.48 -3.13 -9.45
C LEU A 114 7.55 -2.71 -10.59
N ASP A 115 6.29 -2.44 -10.26
CA ASP A 115 5.27 -2.07 -11.22
C ASP A 115 4.25 -1.10 -10.61
N MET A 116 3.65 -0.31 -11.50
CA MET A 116 2.62 0.66 -11.17
C MET A 116 1.54 0.65 -12.24
N ILE A 117 0.29 0.70 -11.81
CA ILE A 117 -0.88 0.81 -12.67
C ILE A 117 -1.78 1.94 -12.18
N GLU A 118 -2.39 2.63 -13.13
CA GLU A 118 -3.34 3.71 -12.87
C GLU A 118 -4.75 3.27 -13.21
N LEU A 119 -5.68 3.46 -12.27
CA LEU A 119 -7.08 3.14 -12.41
C LEU A 119 -7.92 4.34 -11.98
N GLY A 120 -8.74 4.86 -12.90
CA GLY A 120 -9.69 5.93 -12.61
C GLY A 120 -11.02 5.38 -12.09
N ILE A 121 -11.61 6.04 -11.10
CA ILE A 121 -12.95 5.71 -10.61
C ILE A 121 -13.98 6.55 -11.38
N GLU A 122 -14.87 5.89 -12.11
CA GLU A 122 -16.02 6.54 -12.77
C GLU A 122 -17.23 6.65 -11.84
N LYS A 123 -17.64 5.52 -11.24
CA LYS A 123 -18.78 5.43 -10.33
C LYS A 123 -18.33 4.76 -9.04
N TYR A 124 -18.66 5.36 -7.91
CA TYR A 124 -18.33 4.86 -6.57
C TYR A 124 -19.60 4.72 -5.75
N VAL A 125 -19.77 3.55 -5.16
CA VAL A 125 -20.80 3.25 -4.15
C VAL A 125 -20.06 2.88 -2.87
N SER A 126 -20.38 3.56 -1.78
CA SER A 126 -19.67 3.35 -0.51
C SER A 126 -20.10 2.03 0.16
N LEU A 127 -19.21 1.43 0.94
CA LEU A 127 -19.57 0.24 1.75
C LEU A 127 -20.71 0.54 2.73
N SER A 128 -20.86 1.78 3.18
CA SER A 128 -21.97 2.21 4.06
C SER A 128 -23.35 2.18 3.40
N GLU A 129 -23.41 2.34 2.07
CA GLU A 129 -24.67 2.29 1.32
C GLU A 129 -25.09 0.85 1.02
N ILE A 130 -24.14 -0.08 1.02
CA ILE A 130 -24.40 -1.50 0.82
C ILE A 130 -24.87 -2.08 2.15
N LYS A 131 -26.12 -2.57 2.18
CA LYS A 131 -26.66 -3.31 3.32
C LYS A 131 -25.97 -4.67 3.44
N VAL A 132 -24.74 -4.69 3.94
CA VAL A 132 -24.01 -5.94 4.20
C VAL A 132 -24.17 -6.33 5.66
N THR A 133 -24.71 -7.53 5.87
CA THR A 133 -24.73 -8.19 7.18
C THR A 133 -23.51 -9.12 7.22
N VAL A 134 -22.56 -8.84 8.13
CA VAL A 134 -21.40 -9.69 8.50
C VAL A 134 -20.12 -9.58 7.61
N SER A 135 -18.97 -9.70 8.30
CA SER A 135 -17.59 -9.72 7.79
C SER A 135 -17.43 -10.57 6.52
N VAL A 136 -17.22 -9.90 5.38
CA VAL A 136 -17.11 -10.54 4.08
C VAL A 136 -15.70 -11.08 3.87
N MET A 137 -15.56 -12.40 3.76
CA MET A 137 -14.41 -12.97 3.05
C MET A 137 -14.62 -12.71 1.56
N LEU A 138 -13.79 -11.86 0.96
CA LEU A 138 -13.92 -11.49 -0.45
C LEU A 138 -13.68 -12.72 -1.34
N CYS A 139 -14.76 -13.32 -1.85
CA CYS A 139 -14.69 -14.40 -2.82
C CYS A 139 -14.44 -13.77 -4.21
N LEU A 140 -13.26 -14.03 -4.77
CA LEU A 140 -12.93 -13.61 -6.14
C LEU A 140 -13.58 -14.58 -7.13
N ALA A 141 -14.74 -14.21 -7.66
CA ALA A 141 -15.25 -14.81 -8.88
C ALA A 141 -14.54 -14.17 -10.07
N ARG A 142 -13.75 -14.95 -10.80
CA ARG A 142 -13.11 -14.51 -12.03
C ARG A 142 -13.89 -15.13 -13.19
N GLU A 143 -14.68 -14.33 -13.89
CA GLU A 143 -15.30 -14.78 -15.14
C GLU A 143 -14.20 -14.87 -16.20
N SER A 144 -13.89 -16.10 -16.60
CA SER A 144 -13.05 -16.36 -17.76
C SER A 144 -13.88 -16.12 -19.01
N PHE A 145 -13.50 -15.10 -19.79
CA PHE A 145 -13.83 -15.03 -21.21
C PHE A 145 -12.86 -15.91 -22.01
#